data_AF-A0A7K2LY74-F1
#
_entry.id   AF-A0A7K2LY74-F1
#
_cell.length_a   1.000
_cell.length_b   1.000
_cell.length_c   1.000
_cell.angle_alpha   90.00
_cell.angle_beta   90.00
_cell.angle_gamma   90.00
#
_symmetry.space_group_name_H-M   'P 1'
#
loop_
_entity.id
_entity.type
_entity.pdbx_description
1 polymer ?
#
loop_
_entity_poly.entity_id
_entity_poly.type
_entity_poly.pdbx_seq_one_letter_code
_entity_poly.pdbx_strand_id
1 'polypeptide(L)'
;MVGMRTLPVRPRPPVFRGALHDARTATRIGRWLGIAFAICFVTGLISHVLQHPPPWAADALPSRPVWGYRLTQGLHVASGIAAVPLLLTKLWTVYPRLFAWPPVRSAAHALERLSVGVLVTGSVFELVTGLLNTAQWYPWPFSFVPAHYAVAWLTTGALLLHLAVKAPAIRAHWARRSPGTLALPAADGPDRRSLLAAVAAAVGAVTLTTAGQSFTPLGRTDLLAPRHPGHGPQGLPVNRTAA
;
A
#
# COMPACT_ATOMS: atom_id res chain seq x y z
N MET A 1 -19.60 -58.87 -7.36
CA MET A 1 -18.73 -57.73 -7.02
C MET A 1 -19.52 -56.44 -7.14
N VAL A 2 -19.97 -55.87 -6.03
CA VAL A 2 -20.66 -54.57 -6.01
C VAL A 2 -19.57 -53.50 -6.05
N GLY A 3 -19.44 -52.80 -7.18
CA GLY A 3 -18.47 -51.72 -7.34
C GLY A 3 -18.80 -50.55 -6.41
N MET A 4 -17.92 -50.29 -5.44
CA MET A 4 -17.94 -49.06 -4.65
C MET A 4 -17.72 -47.87 -5.60
N ARG A 5 -18.82 -47.19 -5.96
CA ARG A 5 -18.78 -45.85 -6.55
C ARG A 5 -18.13 -44.92 -5.53
N THR A 6 -16.86 -44.58 -5.73
CA THR A 6 -16.20 -43.50 -5.02
C THR A 6 -16.91 -42.20 -5.39
N LEU A 7 -17.73 -41.68 -4.49
CA LEU A 7 -18.32 -40.36 -4.66
C LEU A 7 -17.17 -39.34 -4.75
N PRO A 8 -17.14 -38.47 -5.78
CA PRO A 8 -16.08 -37.49 -5.91
C PRO A 8 -16.05 -36.61 -4.66
N VAL A 9 -14.92 -36.61 -3.96
CA VAL A 9 -14.69 -35.74 -2.80
C VAL A 9 -14.74 -34.31 -3.31
N ARG A 10 -15.88 -33.64 -3.09
CA ARG A 10 -16.01 -32.21 -3.36
C ARG A 10 -15.15 -31.48 -2.33
N PRO A 11 -14.12 -30.70 -2.72
CA PRO A 11 -13.36 -29.92 -1.77
C PRO A 11 -14.30 -28.95 -1.08
N ARG A 12 -14.38 -29.03 0.26
CA ARG A 12 -15.12 -28.06 1.07
C ARG A 12 -14.20 -26.89 1.36
N PRO A 13 -14.45 -25.68 0.83
CA PRO A 13 -13.63 -24.53 1.15
C PRO A 13 -13.75 -24.22 2.66
N PRO A 14 -12.68 -23.68 3.28
CA PRO A 14 -12.73 -23.25 4.67
C PRO A 14 -13.83 -22.19 4.86
N VAL A 15 -14.57 -22.30 5.98
CA VAL A 15 -15.61 -21.35 6.35
C VAL A 15 -15.01 -20.31 7.29
N PHE A 16 -14.83 -19.09 6.80
CA PHE A 16 -14.35 -17.97 7.60
C PHE A 16 -15.55 -17.27 8.24
N ARG A 17 -15.65 -17.37 9.58
CA ARG A 17 -16.73 -16.75 10.37
C ARG A 17 -16.40 -15.33 10.84
N GLY A 18 -15.22 -14.80 10.50
CA GLY A 18 -14.76 -13.49 10.94
C GLY A 18 -15.59 -12.36 10.32
N ALA A 19 -16.26 -11.58 11.16
CA ALA A 19 -17.15 -10.46 10.81
C ALA A 19 -16.48 -9.33 10.02
N LEU A 20 -15.15 -9.31 9.94
CA LEU A 20 -14.38 -8.20 9.35
C LEU A 20 -13.86 -8.50 7.94
N HIS A 21 -14.06 -9.71 7.40
CA HIS A 21 -13.71 -10.07 6.03
C HIS A 21 -14.78 -9.65 5.00
N ASP A 22 -15.28 -8.42 5.15
CA ASP A 22 -16.42 -7.90 4.43
C ASP A 22 -16.02 -6.77 3.45
N ALA A 23 -16.93 -6.43 2.53
CA ALA A 23 -16.71 -5.39 1.52
C ALA A 23 -16.58 -3.97 2.11
N ARG A 24 -17.21 -3.71 3.26
CA ARG A 24 -17.14 -2.43 3.97
C ARG A 24 -15.77 -2.21 4.60
N THR A 25 -15.25 -3.18 5.32
CA THR A 25 -13.91 -3.16 5.89
C THR A 25 -12.88 -3.04 4.77
N ALA A 26 -13.02 -3.82 3.70
CA ALA A 26 -12.15 -3.75 2.53
C ALA A 26 -12.18 -2.37 1.85
N THR A 27 -13.35 -1.72 1.79
CA THR A 27 -13.52 -0.37 1.22
C THR A 27 -12.89 0.69 2.11
N ARG A 28 -13.06 0.61 3.44
CA ARG A 28 -12.48 1.58 4.40
C ARG A 28 -10.96 1.56 4.37
N ILE A 29 -10.35 0.39 4.52
CA ILE A 29 -8.89 0.24 4.46
C ILE A 29 -8.38 0.61 3.06
N GLY A 30 -9.09 0.20 2.01
CA GLY A 30 -8.75 0.53 0.62
C GLY A 30 -8.70 2.04 0.33
N ARG A 31 -9.52 2.86 1.00
CA ARG A 31 -9.46 4.32 0.87
C ARG A 31 -8.16 4.90 1.41
N TRP A 32 -7.77 4.50 2.63
CA TRP A 32 -6.53 4.96 3.25
C TRP A 32 -5.32 4.49 2.46
N LEU A 33 -5.31 3.22 2.04
CA LEU A 33 -4.27 2.65 1.21
C LEU A 33 -4.16 3.35 -0.15
N GLY A 34 -5.29 3.60 -0.83
CA GLY A 34 -5.32 4.30 -2.11
C GLY A 34 -4.79 5.73 -2.02
N ILE A 35 -5.08 6.45 -0.93
CA ILE A 35 -4.51 7.78 -0.67
C ILE A 35 -2.99 7.69 -0.49
N ALA A 36 -2.50 6.73 0.30
CA ALA A 36 -1.06 6.54 0.50
C ALA A 36 -0.33 6.24 -0.82
N PHE A 37 -0.87 5.33 -1.63
CA PHE A 37 -0.33 5.03 -2.97
C PHE A 37 -0.38 6.24 -3.91
N ALA A 38 -1.45 7.02 -3.90
CA ALA A 38 -1.55 8.23 -4.70
C ALA A 38 -0.49 9.27 -4.30
N ILE A 39 -0.27 9.47 -3.00
CA ILE A 39 0.78 10.36 -2.50
C ILE A 39 2.16 9.85 -2.93
N CYS A 40 2.47 8.56 -2.72
CA CYS A 40 3.73 7.95 -3.18
C CYS A 40 3.93 8.17 -4.68
N PHE A 41 2.94 7.84 -5.50
CA PHE A 41 3.04 7.91 -6.95
C PHE A 41 3.30 9.35 -7.42
N VAL A 42 2.49 10.32 -6.97
CA VAL A 42 2.64 11.72 -7.38
C VAL A 42 3.98 12.30 -6.92
N THR A 43 4.37 12.06 -5.66
CA THR A 43 5.66 12.53 -5.14
C THR A 43 6.86 11.85 -5.81
N GLY A 44 6.72 10.58 -6.19
CA GLY A 44 7.71 9.83 -6.96
C GLY A 44 7.86 10.38 -8.38
N LEU A 45 6.76 10.72 -9.06
CA LEU A 45 6.80 11.41 -10.35
C LEU A 45 7.47 12.77 -10.27
N ILE A 46 7.15 13.57 -9.24
CA ILE A 46 7.83 14.85 -8.99
C ILE A 46 9.34 14.61 -8.82
N SER A 47 9.73 13.64 -8.00
CA SER A 47 11.15 13.29 -7.82
C SER A 47 11.81 12.89 -9.13
N HIS A 48 11.15 12.08 -9.96
CA HIS A 48 11.69 11.62 -11.23
C HIS A 48 11.91 12.79 -12.19
N VAL A 49 10.91 13.68 -12.35
CA VAL A 49 11.00 14.86 -13.22
C VAL A 49 12.06 15.84 -12.75
N LEU A 50 12.23 16.04 -11.44
CA LEU A 50 13.29 16.90 -10.92
C LEU A 50 14.71 16.33 -11.18
N GLN A 51 14.85 15.01 -11.22
CA GLN A 51 16.14 14.34 -11.50
C GLN A 51 16.41 14.15 -12.99
N HIS A 52 15.34 14.01 -13.80
CA HIS A 52 15.40 13.77 -15.24
C HIS A 52 14.44 14.74 -15.94
N PRO A 53 14.73 16.06 -15.90
CA PRO A 53 13.84 17.05 -16.46
C PRO A 53 13.70 16.87 -17.97
N PRO A 54 12.48 17.01 -18.52
CA PRO A 54 12.35 17.07 -19.96
C PRO A 54 13.07 18.31 -20.49
N PRO A 55 13.69 18.27 -21.68
CA PRO A 55 14.55 19.36 -22.17
C PRO A 55 13.87 20.73 -22.19
N TRP A 56 12.56 20.78 -22.46
CA TRP A 56 11.78 22.01 -22.50
C TRP A 56 11.49 22.63 -21.13
N ALA A 57 11.68 21.88 -20.03
CA ALA A 57 11.41 22.34 -18.67
C ALA A 57 12.67 22.47 -17.80
N ALA A 58 13.83 22.01 -18.27
CA ALA A 58 15.05 21.88 -17.46
C ALA A 58 15.43 23.18 -16.72
N ASP A 59 15.34 24.31 -17.40
CA ASP A 59 15.67 25.63 -16.83
C ASP A 59 14.48 26.33 -16.12
N ALA A 60 13.28 25.75 -16.21
CA ALA A 60 12.04 26.32 -15.68
C ALA A 60 11.55 25.63 -14.40
N LEU A 61 12.17 24.52 -13.98
CA LEU A 61 11.75 23.82 -12.77
C LEU A 61 12.06 24.64 -11.51
N PRO A 62 11.08 24.77 -10.60
CA PRO A 62 11.25 25.60 -9.41
C PRO A 62 12.27 24.97 -8.46
N SER A 63 13.37 25.70 -8.20
CA SER A 63 14.34 25.37 -7.14
C SER A 63 13.91 25.88 -5.76
N ARG A 64 12.80 26.64 -5.71
CA ARG A 64 12.22 27.23 -4.51
C ARG A 64 10.76 26.81 -4.32
N PRO A 65 10.30 26.71 -3.06
CA PRO A 65 11.07 26.95 -1.83
C PRO A 65 12.12 25.86 -1.58
N VAL A 66 13.20 26.20 -0.87
CA VAL A 66 14.34 25.29 -0.61
C VAL A 66 13.95 24.03 0.17
N TRP A 67 12.82 24.05 0.87
CA TRP A 67 12.27 22.90 1.56
C TRP A 67 11.40 22.01 0.67
N GLY A 68 11.07 22.42 -0.55
CA GLY A 68 10.10 21.75 -1.43
C GLY A 68 10.42 20.27 -1.66
N TYR A 69 11.66 19.97 -2.04
CA TYR A 69 12.11 18.59 -2.25
C TYR A 69 12.07 17.76 -0.96
N ARG A 70 12.37 18.38 0.19
CA ARG A 70 12.26 17.70 1.50
C ARG A 70 10.81 17.35 1.82
N LEU A 71 9.85 18.22 1.51
CA LEU A 71 8.44 17.92 1.69
C LEU A 71 8.01 16.77 0.78
N THR A 72 8.30 16.83 -0.51
CA THR A 72 7.84 15.80 -1.46
C THR A 72 8.48 14.46 -1.16
N GLN A 73 9.78 14.41 -0.85
CA GLN A 73 10.46 13.19 -0.43
C GLN A 73 9.96 12.67 0.91
N GLY A 74 9.77 13.55 1.88
CA GLY A 74 9.24 13.17 3.19
C GLY A 74 7.84 12.57 3.09
N LEU A 75 6.98 13.18 2.27
CA LEU A 75 5.65 12.64 1.98
C LEU A 75 5.74 11.28 1.29
N HIS A 76 6.61 11.12 0.29
CA HIS A 76 6.80 9.86 -0.42
C HIS A 76 7.17 8.70 0.54
N VAL A 77 8.19 8.91 1.35
CA VAL A 77 8.68 7.91 2.31
C VAL A 77 7.65 7.64 3.39
N ALA A 78 7.06 8.68 3.97
CA ALA A 78 6.04 8.55 5.01
C ALA A 78 4.79 7.81 4.51
N SER A 79 4.30 8.10 3.30
CA SER A 79 3.16 7.40 2.72
C SER A 79 3.50 5.94 2.38
N GLY A 80 4.73 5.66 1.93
CA GLY A 80 5.20 4.30 1.68
C GLY A 80 5.21 3.46 2.96
N ILE A 81 5.75 4.02 4.05
CA ILE A 81 5.78 3.36 5.36
C ILE A 81 4.36 3.18 5.92
N ALA A 82 3.52 4.21 5.83
CA ALA A 82 2.11 4.13 6.23
C ALA A 82 1.33 3.05 5.45
N ALA A 83 1.67 2.84 4.17
CA ALA A 83 1.04 1.83 3.33
C ALA A 83 1.34 0.40 3.78
N VAL A 84 2.41 0.13 4.55
CA VAL A 84 2.76 -1.23 5.02
C VAL A 84 1.65 -1.85 5.89
N PRO A 85 1.28 -1.29 7.07
CA PRO A 85 0.19 -1.85 7.87
C PRO A 85 -1.17 -1.80 7.17
N LEU A 86 -1.38 -0.81 6.29
CA LEU A 86 -2.61 -0.71 5.48
C LEU A 86 -2.73 -1.85 4.47
N LEU A 87 -1.65 -2.18 3.76
CA LEU A 87 -1.61 -3.27 2.79
C LEU A 87 -1.79 -4.62 3.49
N LEU A 88 -1.06 -4.85 4.58
CA LEU A 88 -1.21 -6.08 5.37
C LEU A 88 -2.64 -6.26 5.87
N THR A 89 -3.26 -5.21 6.41
CA THR A 89 -4.66 -5.25 6.84
C THR A 89 -5.59 -5.47 5.65
N LYS A 90 -5.32 -4.85 4.49
CA LYS A 90 -6.12 -5.02 3.28
C LYS A 90 -6.08 -6.48 2.81
N LEU A 91 -4.89 -7.08 2.75
CA LEU A 91 -4.69 -8.48 2.36
C LEU A 91 -5.37 -9.42 3.36
N TRP A 92 -5.21 -9.19 4.66
CA TRP A 92 -5.95 -9.92 5.69
C TRP A 92 -7.47 -9.78 5.52
N THR A 93 -7.97 -8.58 5.23
CA THR A 93 -9.40 -8.37 5.03
C THR A 93 -9.95 -9.22 3.88
N VAL A 94 -9.19 -9.39 2.80
CA VAL A 94 -9.67 -10.06 1.58
C VAL A 94 -9.17 -11.49 1.39
N TYR A 95 -8.28 -12.00 2.25
CA TYR A 95 -7.66 -13.33 2.10
C TYR A 95 -8.67 -14.47 1.92
N PRO A 96 -9.89 -14.47 2.53
CA PRO A 96 -10.86 -15.53 2.29
C PRO A 96 -11.23 -15.72 0.82
N ARG A 97 -11.12 -14.67 0.00
CA ARG A 97 -11.38 -14.73 -1.45
C ARG A 97 -10.36 -15.56 -2.23
N LEU A 98 -9.20 -15.83 -1.63
CA LEU A 98 -8.20 -16.75 -2.20
C LEU A 98 -8.70 -18.19 -2.19
N PHE A 99 -9.54 -18.54 -1.21
CA PHE A 99 -10.09 -19.89 -1.02
C PHE A 99 -11.50 -20.07 -1.61
N ALA A 100 -11.99 -19.09 -2.38
CA ALA A 100 -13.29 -19.20 -3.02
C ALA A 100 -13.30 -20.32 -4.07
N TRP A 101 -14.33 -21.18 -4.03
CA TRP A 101 -14.50 -22.28 -4.98
C TRP A 101 -15.76 -22.10 -5.84
N PRO A 102 -15.74 -22.40 -7.16
CA PRO A 102 -14.55 -22.74 -7.95
C PRO A 102 -13.59 -21.54 -8.08
N PRO A 103 -12.27 -21.80 -8.25
CA PRO A 103 -11.25 -20.75 -8.24
C PRO A 103 -11.38 -19.80 -9.44
N VAL A 104 -11.84 -20.34 -10.57
CA VAL A 104 -12.18 -19.59 -11.79
C VAL A 104 -13.60 -19.98 -12.18
N ARG A 105 -14.39 -18.98 -12.58
CA ARG A 105 -15.82 -19.13 -12.92
C ARG A 105 -16.08 -18.83 -14.40
N SER A 106 -15.21 -18.05 -15.01
CA SER A 106 -15.24 -17.61 -16.41
C SER A 106 -13.91 -16.99 -16.78
N ALA A 107 -13.67 -16.75 -18.08
CA ALA A 107 -12.49 -16.02 -18.55
C ALA A 107 -12.41 -14.60 -17.95
N ALA A 108 -13.53 -13.89 -17.88
CA ALA A 108 -13.59 -12.56 -17.24
C ALA A 108 -13.21 -12.63 -15.75
N HIS A 109 -13.67 -13.64 -15.01
CA HIS A 109 -13.27 -13.84 -13.62
C HIS A 109 -11.76 -14.17 -13.50
N ALA A 110 -11.20 -14.93 -14.44
CA ALA A 110 -9.76 -15.20 -14.48
C ALA A 110 -8.95 -13.93 -14.70
N LEU A 111 -9.34 -13.09 -15.66
CA LEU A 111 -8.70 -11.80 -15.93
C LEU A 111 -8.79 -10.85 -14.73
N GLU A 112 -9.93 -10.83 -14.04
CA GLU A 112 -10.08 -10.07 -12.80
C GLU A 112 -9.10 -10.55 -11.71
N ARG A 113 -8.97 -11.88 -11.53
CA ARG A 113 -8.03 -12.43 -10.55
C ARG A 113 -6.58 -12.15 -10.93
N LEU A 114 -6.25 -12.22 -12.22
CA LEU A 114 -4.92 -11.90 -12.74
C LEU A 114 -4.57 -10.43 -12.49
N SER A 115 -5.49 -9.51 -12.77
CA SER A 115 -5.25 -8.07 -12.54
C SER A 115 -5.07 -7.76 -11.06
N VAL A 116 -5.80 -8.43 -10.17
CA VAL A 116 -5.56 -8.37 -8.72
C VAL A 116 -4.20 -8.95 -8.35
N GLY A 117 -3.78 -10.05 -8.98
CA GLY A 117 -2.45 -10.62 -8.79
C GLY A 117 -1.34 -9.61 -9.11
N VAL A 118 -1.42 -8.96 -10.28
CA VAL A 118 -0.49 -7.89 -10.68
C VAL A 118 -0.48 -6.75 -9.66
N LEU A 119 -1.66 -6.29 -9.22
CA LEU A 119 -1.76 -5.22 -8.22
C LEU A 119 -1.10 -5.62 -6.89
N VAL A 120 -1.35 -6.84 -6.41
CA VAL A 120 -0.77 -7.32 -5.13
C VAL A 120 0.73 -7.47 -5.24
N THR A 121 1.22 -8.14 -6.27
CA THR A 121 2.67 -8.33 -6.48
C THR A 121 3.39 -7.01 -6.67
N GLY A 122 2.85 -6.09 -7.49
CA GLY A 122 3.39 -4.75 -7.68
C GLY A 122 3.41 -3.94 -6.39
N SER A 123 2.31 -3.94 -5.63
CA SER A 123 2.24 -3.25 -4.34
C SER A 123 3.29 -3.77 -3.34
N VAL A 124 3.47 -5.09 -3.25
CA VAL A 124 4.48 -5.70 -2.37
C VAL A 124 5.89 -5.35 -2.86
N PHE A 125 6.14 -5.42 -4.17
CA PHE A 125 7.42 -5.03 -4.76
C PHE A 125 7.77 -3.58 -4.44
N GLU A 126 6.86 -2.64 -4.68
CA GLU A 126 7.05 -1.21 -4.38
C GLU A 126 7.39 -0.99 -2.90
N LEU A 127 6.59 -1.56 -1.99
CA LEU A 127 6.83 -1.35 -0.56
C LEU A 127 8.14 -1.98 -0.09
N VAL A 128 8.46 -3.21 -0.50
CA VAL A 128 9.70 -3.89 -0.10
C VAL A 128 10.90 -3.16 -0.67
N THR A 129 10.93 -2.89 -1.97
CA THR A 129 12.07 -2.21 -2.59
C THR A 129 12.24 -0.80 -2.06
N GLY A 130 11.15 -0.06 -1.85
CA GLY A 130 11.18 1.27 -1.25
C GLY A 130 11.71 1.27 0.18
N LEU A 131 11.25 0.35 1.04
CA LEU A 131 11.75 0.23 2.42
C LEU A 131 13.24 -0.11 2.46
N LEU A 132 13.69 -1.03 1.60
CA LEU A 132 15.08 -1.43 1.60
C LEU A 132 16.00 -0.36 1.00
N ASN A 133 15.48 0.45 0.06
CA ASN A 133 16.16 1.64 -0.44
C ASN A 133 16.37 2.70 0.66
N THR A 134 15.41 2.91 1.58
CA THR A 134 15.65 3.84 2.71
C THR A 134 16.79 3.36 3.61
N ALA A 135 16.94 2.04 3.78
CA ALA A 135 18.04 1.40 4.48
C ALA A 135 19.33 1.24 3.65
N GLN A 136 19.32 1.63 2.37
CA GLN A 136 20.41 1.42 1.41
C GLN A 136 20.89 -0.03 1.32
N TRP A 137 19.97 -0.99 1.40
CA TRP A 137 20.25 -2.42 1.26
C TRP A 137 19.61 -2.96 -0.03
N TYR A 138 20.42 -3.52 -0.92
CA TYR A 138 19.98 -3.99 -2.23
C TYR A 138 20.40 -5.45 -2.44
N PRO A 139 19.65 -6.43 -1.91
CA PRO A 139 19.95 -7.85 -2.06
C PRO A 139 19.66 -8.40 -3.47
N TRP A 140 19.67 -7.54 -4.50
CA TRP A 140 19.33 -7.87 -5.88
C TRP A 140 20.31 -7.23 -6.87
N PRO A 141 20.43 -7.78 -8.09
CA PRO A 141 21.38 -7.28 -9.10
C PRO A 141 20.84 -6.13 -9.98
N PHE A 142 19.55 -5.79 -9.91
CA PHE A 142 18.95 -4.74 -10.74
C PHE A 142 19.04 -3.34 -10.12
N SER A 143 19.00 -2.31 -10.97
CA SER A 143 18.98 -0.92 -10.49
C SER A 143 17.62 -0.56 -9.88
N PHE A 144 17.62 -0.08 -8.64
CA PHE A 144 16.40 0.29 -7.91
C PHE A 144 15.58 1.35 -8.65
N VAL A 145 16.20 2.48 -9.04
CA VAL A 145 15.48 3.65 -9.60
C VAL A 145 14.63 3.30 -10.83
N PRO A 146 15.17 2.71 -11.92
CA PRO A 146 14.36 2.37 -13.09
C PRO A 146 13.36 1.25 -12.81
N ALA A 147 13.69 0.26 -11.98
CA ALA A 147 12.79 -0.84 -11.66
C ALA A 147 11.59 -0.36 -10.85
N HIS A 148 11.83 0.40 -9.78
CA HIS A 148 10.80 0.98 -8.92
C HIS A 148 9.93 1.97 -9.70
N TYR A 149 10.52 2.81 -10.57
CA TYR A 149 9.74 3.70 -11.44
C TYR A 149 8.82 2.94 -12.40
N ALA A 150 9.31 1.90 -13.07
CA ALA A 150 8.51 1.10 -13.99
C ALA A 150 7.38 0.35 -13.27
N VAL A 151 7.68 -0.26 -12.12
CA VAL A 151 6.68 -1.02 -11.34
C VAL A 151 5.68 -0.08 -10.67
N ALA A 152 6.03 1.15 -10.34
CA ALA A 152 5.08 2.17 -9.87
C ALA A 152 4.01 2.49 -10.91
N TRP A 153 4.36 2.59 -12.20
CA TRP A 153 3.39 2.75 -13.29
C TRP A 153 2.51 1.52 -13.47
N LEU A 154 3.09 0.32 -13.45
CA LEU A 154 2.33 -0.94 -13.54
C LEU A 154 1.34 -1.08 -12.39
N THR A 155 1.78 -0.79 -11.17
CA THR A 155 0.97 -0.88 -9.94
C THR A 155 -0.15 0.14 -9.94
N THR A 156 0.13 1.39 -10.35
CA THR A 156 -0.89 2.44 -10.47
C THR A 156 -1.92 2.09 -11.55
N GLY A 157 -1.50 1.58 -12.71
CA GLY A 157 -2.41 1.11 -13.76
C GLY A 157 -3.31 -0.02 -13.28
N ALA A 158 -2.74 -1.02 -12.59
CA ALA A 158 -3.49 -2.11 -11.99
C ALA A 158 -4.46 -1.63 -10.89
N LEU A 159 -4.07 -0.63 -10.10
CA LEU A 159 -4.92 -0.01 -9.07
C LEU A 159 -6.12 0.70 -9.71
N LEU A 160 -5.89 1.50 -10.76
CA LEU A 160 -6.98 2.17 -11.48
C LEU A 160 -7.96 1.18 -12.10
N LEU A 161 -7.45 0.12 -12.75
CA LEU A 161 -8.28 -0.96 -13.26
C LEU A 161 -9.08 -1.64 -12.14
N HIS A 162 -8.43 -1.94 -11.01
CA HIS A 162 -9.09 -2.52 -9.84
C HIS A 162 -10.21 -1.63 -9.32
N LEU A 163 -9.99 -0.32 -9.22
CA LEU A 163 -10.99 0.66 -8.79
C LEU A 163 -12.17 0.70 -9.76
N ALA A 164 -11.91 0.68 -11.07
CA ALA A 164 -12.96 0.66 -12.10
C ALA A 164 -13.82 -0.60 -11.99
N VAL A 165 -13.19 -1.78 -11.92
CA VAL A 165 -13.89 -3.07 -11.79
C VAL A 165 -14.68 -3.17 -10.48
N LYS A 166 -14.13 -2.64 -9.38
CA LYS A 166 -14.77 -2.70 -8.05
C LYS A 166 -15.64 -1.49 -7.71
N ALA A 167 -15.82 -0.55 -8.62
CA ALA A 167 -16.61 0.66 -8.39
C ALA A 167 -18.04 0.37 -7.85
N PRO A 168 -18.80 -0.63 -8.34
CA PRO A 168 -20.12 -0.92 -7.79
C PRO A 168 -20.06 -1.37 -6.33
N ALA A 169 -19.13 -2.27 -6.00
CA ALA A 169 -18.94 -2.78 -4.63
C ALA A 169 -18.46 -1.67 -3.68
N ILE A 170 -17.54 -0.82 -4.14
CA ILE A 170 -17.04 0.33 -3.39
C ILE A 170 -18.20 1.31 -3.12
N ARG A 171 -19.00 1.65 -4.14
CA ARG A 171 -20.16 2.55 -4.01
C ARG A 171 -21.18 2.00 -3.00
N ALA A 172 -21.47 0.70 -3.06
CA ALA A 172 -22.40 0.04 -2.14
C ALA A 172 -21.95 0.08 -0.67
N HIS A 173 -20.66 0.32 -0.39
CA HIS A 173 -20.11 0.30 0.97
C HIS A 173 -19.36 1.58 1.39
N TRP A 174 -19.41 2.63 0.56
CA TRP A 174 -18.62 3.85 0.71
C TRP A 174 -18.86 4.61 2.02
N ALA A 175 -20.14 4.82 2.35
CA ALA A 175 -20.59 5.65 3.46
C ALA A 175 -21.43 4.84 4.48
N ARG A 176 -21.60 5.36 5.70
CA ARG A 176 -22.41 4.70 6.74
C ARG A 176 -23.84 4.37 6.28
N ARG A 177 -24.41 5.21 5.42
CA ARG A 177 -25.77 5.06 4.87
C ARG A 177 -25.82 4.35 3.51
N SER A 178 -24.71 3.83 3.01
CA SER A 178 -24.72 3.09 1.73
C SER A 178 -25.52 1.79 1.88
N PRO A 179 -26.31 1.35 0.88
CA PRO A 179 -27.20 0.19 1.00
C PRO A 179 -26.51 -1.09 1.48
N GLY A 180 -25.35 -1.43 0.91
CA GLY A 180 -24.57 -2.60 1.32
C GLY A 180 -23.96 -2.48 2.72
N THR A 181 -23.79 -1.26 3.26
CA THR A 181 -23.39 -1.07 4.66
C THR A 181 -24.57 -1.26 5.62
N LEU A 182 -25.75 -0.78 5.26
CA LEU A 182 -26.95 -0.91 6.10
C LEU A 182 -27.42 -2.36 6.22
N ALA A 183 -27.10 -3.19 5.22
CA ALA A 183 -27.39 -4.62 5.24
C ALA A 183 -26.43 -5.45 6.14
N LEU A 184 -25.35 -4.86 6.67
CA LEU A 184 -24.42 -5.56 7.54
C LEU A 184 -24.97 -5.69 8.97
N PRO A 185 -24.68 -6.80 9.68
CA PRO A 185 -25.06 -6.95 11.08
C PRO A 185 -24.57 -5.79 11.96
N ALA A 186 -25.46 -5.24 12.80
CA ALA A 186 -25.11 -4.15 13.71
C ALA A 186 -24.01 -4.55 14.71
N ALA A 187 -23.96 -5.84 15.09
CA ALA A 187 -22.96 -6.40 15.99
C ALA A 187 -21.52 -6.25 15.49
N ASP A 188 -21.30 -6.12 14.17
CA ASP A 188 -19.96 -5.96 13.58
C ASP A 188 -19.43 -4.52 13.70
N GLY A 189 -20.26 -3.58 14.19
CA GLY A 189 -19.94 -2.17 14.32
C GLY A 189 -18.75 -1.89 15.25
N PRO A 190 -18.80 -2.35 16.52
CA PRO A 190 -17.70 -2.21 17.48
C PRO A 190 -16.38 -2.83 16.99
N ASP A 191 -16.39 -4.08 16.53
CA ASP A 191 -15.20 -4.78 16.06
C ASP A 191 -14.50 -4.03 14.91
N ARG A 192 -15.28 -3.51 13.96
CA ARG A 192 -14.74 -2.73 12.86
C ARG A 192 -14.15 -1.41 13.34
N ARG A 193 -14.73 -0.77 14.36
CA ARG A 193 -14.18 0.45 14.95
C ARG A 193 -12.85 0.15 15.63
N SER A 194 -12.77 -0.93 16.39
CA SER A 194 -11.54 -1.39 17.05
C SER A 194 -10.44 -1.71 16.03
N LEU A 195 -10.76 -2.43 14.95
CA LEU A 195 -9.82 -2.69 13.86
C LEU A 195 -9.32 -1.38 13.23
N LEU A 196 -10.23 -0.47 12.86
CA LEU A 196 -9.85 0.80 12.23
C LEU A 196 -9.01 1.69 13.16
N ALA A 197 -9.30 1.68 14.47
CA ALA A 197 -8.52 2.39 15.47
C ALA A 197 -7.11 1.77 15.61
N ALA A 198 -7.01 0.44 15.67
CA ALA A 198 -5.72 -0.26 15.73
C ALA A 198 -4.87 0.01 14.48
N VAL A 199 -5.47 -0.01 13.29
CA VAL A 199 -4.78 0.31 12.04
C VAL A 199 -4.33 1.78 12.03
N ALA A 200 -5.20 2.70 12.43
CA ALA A 200 -4.85 4.11 12.51
C ALA A 200 -3.71 4.37 13.51
N ALA A 201 -3.72 3.67 14.66
CA ALA A 201 -2.64 3.73 15.64
C ALA A 201 -1.34 3.15 15.08
N ALA A 202 -1.38 2.01 14.39
CA ALA A 202 -0.22 1.40 13.75
C ALA A 202 0.39 2.32 12.68
N VAL A 203 -0.44 2.86 11.78
CA VAL A 203 -0.05 3.85 10.76
C VAL A 203 0.57 5.09 11.42
N GLY A 204 -0.09 5.64 12.43
CA GLY A 204 0.39 6.80 13.18
C GLY A 204 1.74 6.53 13.84
N ALA A 205 1.90 5.39 14.50
CA ALA A 205 3.14 4.98 15.15
C ALA A 205 4.29 4.88 14.15
N VAL A 206 4.14 4.10 13.06
CA VAL A 206 5.23 3.95 12.07
C VAL A 206 5.56 5.26 11.36
N THR A 207 4.57 6.11 11.12
CA THR A 207 4.78 7.41 10.46
C THR A 207 5.49 8.39 11.40
N LEU A 208 5.02 8.53 12.64
CA LEU A 208 5.61 9.45 13.63
C LEU A 208 7.03 9.03 14.01
N THR A 209 7.29 7.72 14.06
CA THR A 209 8.62 7.19 14.40
C THR A 209 9.63 7.21 13.25
N THR A 210 9.22 7.74 12.09
CA THR A 210 10.07 7.85 10.90
C THR A 210 10.00 9.23 10.23
N ALA A 211 9.05 10.09 10.58
CA ALA A 211 8.89 11.41 9.98
C ALA A 211 10.05 12.36 10.29
N GLY A 212 10.75 12.15 11.42
CA GLY A 212 11.91 12.93 11.84
C GLY A 212 13.01 12.98 10.79
N GLN A 213 13.18 11.90 10.03
CA GLN A 213 14.15 11.78 8.94
C GLN A 213 13.99 12.83 7.83
N SER A 214 12.78 13.39 7.69
CA SER A 214 12.44 14.40 6.67
C SER A 214 12.09 15.76 7.28
N PHE A 215 11.45 15.76 8.46
CA PHE A 215 11.05 16.96 9.18
C PHE A 215 11.82 17.10 10.48
N THR A 216 12.87 17.92 10.44
CA THR A 216 13.85 18.10 11.52
C THR A 216 13.27 18.39 12.91
N PRO A 217 12.17 19.17 13.06
CA PRO A 217 11.54 19.38 14.36
C PRO A 217 11.04 18.09 15.04
N LEU A 218 10.81 17.02 14.27
CA LEU A 218 10.46 15.68 14.78
C LEU A 218 11.67 14.74 14.90
N GLY A 219 12.91 15.23 14.76
CA GLY A 219 14.11 14.37 14.80
C GLY A 219 14.24 13.51 16.06
N ARG A 220 13.66 13.93 17.20
CA ARG A 220 13.67 13.16 18.45
C ARG A 220 12.75 11.93 18.45
N THR A 221 11.82 11.82 17.51
CA THR A 221 10.90 10.68 17.43
C THR A 221 11.40 9.61 16.46
N ASP A 222 12.56 9.79 15.83
CA ASP A 222 13.07 9.00 14.71
C ASP A 222 13.65 7.64 15.14
N LEU A 223 12.82 6.80 15.76
CA LEU A 223 13.20 5.50 16.32
C LEU A 223 13.39 4.41 15.25
N LEU A 224 12.64 4.50 14.15
CA LEU A 224 12.60 3.48 13.10
C LEU A 224 13.18 3.97 11.76
N ALA A 225 13.63 5.22 11.69
CA ALA A 225 14.20 5.73 10.45
C ALA A 225 15.68 5.33 10.31
N PRO A 226 16.09 4.90 9.10
CA PRO A 226 17.50 4.67 8.81
C PRO A 226 18.32 5.96 8.70
N ARG A 227 17.67 7.10 8.38
CA ARG A 227 18.34 8.37 8.11
C ARG A 227 18.31 9.25 9.35
N HIS A 228 19.47 9.60 9.88
CA HIS A 228 19.59 10.46 11.07
C HIS A 228 19.93 11.91 10.67
N PRO A 229 19.02 12.87 10.89
CA PRO A 229 19.32 14.29 10.69
C PRO A 229 20.35 14.76 11.72
N GLY A 230 21.39 15.49 11.29
CA GLY A 230 22.33 16.14 12.23
C GLY A 230 23.52 15.29 12.70
N HIS A 231 23.60 14.00 12.36
CA HIS A 231 24.70 13.11 12.80
C HIS A 231 25.93 13.09 11.88
N GLY A 232 25.83 13.61 10.66
CA GLY A 232 26.95 13.65 9.72
C GLY A 232 27.86 14.86 9.95
N PRO A 233 29.01 14.90 9.25
CA PRO A 233 29.88 16.08 9.22
C PRO A 233 29.08 17.34 8.87
N GLN A 234 29.38 18.45 9.55
CA GLN A 234 28.67 19.73 9.39
C GLN A 234 27.16 19.67 9.72
N GLY A 235 26.71 18.64 10.46
CA GLY A 235 25.29 18.45 10.79
C GLY A 235 24.44 17.94 9.63
N LEU A 236 25.07 17.42 8.57
CA LEU A 236 24.35 16.86 7.42
C LEU A 236 23.72 15.50 7.77
N PRO A 237 22.54 15.16 7.20
CA PRO A 237 21.92 13.87 7.45
C PRO A 237 22.74 12.71 6.86
N VAL A 238 22.86 11.60 7.60
CA VAL A 238 23.52 10.36 7.14
C VAL A 238 22.62 9.14 7.38
N ASN A 239 22.75 8.12 6.52
CA ASN A 239 22.02 6.85 6.67
C ASN A 239 22.87 5.75 7.32
N ARG A 240 24.17 6.00 7.50
CA ARG A 240 25.13 5.07 8.09
C ARG A 240 26.20 5.86 8.82
N THR A 241 26.48 5.48 10.06
CA THR A 241 27.65 5.97 10.81
C THR A 241 28.86 5.09 10.51
N ALA A 242 30.06 5.61 10.68
CA ALA A 242 31.30 4.84 10.50
C ALA A 242 31.59 3.88 11.69
N ALA A 243 30.82 3.99 12.77
CA ALA A 243 30.87 3.14 13.95
C ALA A 243 30.02 1.87 13.76
#